data_AF-A0A4Z1NU39-F1
#
_entry.id   AF-A0A4Z1NU39-F1
#
_cell.length_a   1.000
_cell.length_b   1.000
_cell.length_c   1.000
_cell.angle_alpha   90.00
_cell.angle_beta   90.00
_cell.angle_gamma   90.00
#
_symmetry.space_group_name_H-M   'P 1'
#
loop_
_entity.id
_entity.type
_entity.pdbx_description
1 polymer ?
#
loop_
_entity_poly.entity_id
_entity_poly.type
_entity_poly.pdbx_seq_one_letter_code
_entity_poly.pdbx_strand_id
1 'polypeptide(L)'
;MTTAYNVYRVYFAQLTGPDLVGIALVPAQLADQGKGRFYHVKGNVGMGMDYEARPAYNFSGSKSFDRKEYLFQLPKSQLSEFESIASASKPPHDERVLLERNPASLDPPAPDCTTWVDEVLELAQRL
;
A
#
# COMPACT_ATOMS: atom_id res chain seq x y z
N MET A 1 -15.06 -13.92 15.56
CA MET A 1 -14.05 -14.66 14.77
C MET A 1 -13.94 -14.00 13.41
N THR A 2 -12.72 -13.78 12.90
CA THR A 2 -12.54 -13.18 11.57
C THR A 2 -12.86 -14.21 10.49
N THR A 3 -13.79 -13.90 9.59
CA THR A 3 -14.08 -14.73 8.40
C THR A 3 -13.57 -14.12 7.11
N ALA A 4 -13.36 -12.80 7.10
CA ALA A 4 -12.89 -12.06 5.95
C ALA A 4 -12.26 -10.72 6.37
N TYR A 5 -11.53 -10.10 5.45
CA TYR A 5 -10.93 -8.79 5.59
C TYR A 5 -11.53 -7.83 4.56
N ASN A 6 -11.93 -6.64 4.99
CA ASN A 6 -12.13 -5.52 4.08
C ASN A 6 -10.76 -5.04 3.63
N VAL A 7 -10.57 -4.95 2.31
CA VAL A 7 -9.36 -4.44 1.68
C VAL A 7 -9.57 -2.97 1.39
N TYR A 8 -8.70 -2.14 1.95
CA TYR A 8 -8.69 -0.71 1.75
C TYR A 8 -7.40 -0.27 1.08
N ARG A 9 -7.50 0.70 0.19
CA ARG A 9 -6.39 1.61 -0.08
C ARG A 9 -6.40 2.69 0.98
N VAL A 10 -5.25 2.99 1.57
CA VAL A 10 -5.11 4.03 2.60
C VAL A 10 -4.07 5.05 2.16
N TYR A 11 -4.35 6.31 2.45
CA TYR A 11 -3.55 7.45 2.03
C TYR A 11 -3.07 8.21 3.26
N PHE A 12 -1.80 8.60 3.25
CA PHE A 12 -1.22 9.47 4.25
C PHE A 12 -0.58 10.69 3.60
N ALA A 13 -1.02 11.87 4.03
CA ALA A 13 -0.45 13.14 3.61
C ALA A 13 1.03 13.22 3.99
N GLN A 14 1.85 13.65 3.04
CA GLN A 14 3.26 13.97 3.29
C GLN A 14 3.48 15.49 3.29
N LEU A 15 4.44 15.94 4.11
CA LEU A 15 4.83 17.35 4.14
C LEU A 15 5.46 17.81 2.82
N THR A 16 6.13 16.89 2.13
CA THR A 16 6.81 17.12 0.86
C THR A 16 6.69 15.88 -0.02
N GLY A 17 6.37 16.07 -1.29
CA GLY A 17 6.18 14.97 -2.24
C GLY A 17 4.77 14.40 -2.25
N PRO A 18 4.52 13.33 -3.03
CA PRO A 18 3.22 12.68 -3.11
C PRO A 18 2.85 11.97 -1.81
N ASP A 19 1.55 11.76 -1.61
CA ASP A 19 1.04 11.00 -0.47
C ASP A 19 1.64 9.59 -0.41
N LEU A 20 1.86 9.09 0.80
CA LEU A 20 2.15 7.66 1.00
C LEU A 20 0.86 6.88 0.78
N VAL A 21 0.93 5.87 -0.07
CA VAL A 21 -0.19 4.95 -0.34
C VAL A 21 0.17 3.56 0.16
N GLY A 22 -0.77 2.88 0.80
CA GLY A 22 -0.63 1.48 1.17
C GLY A 22 -1.95 0.74 1.17
N ILE A 23 -1.89 -0.54 1.53
CA ILE A 23 -3.03 -1.44 1.57
C ILE A 23 -3.31 -1.83 3.02
N ALA A 24 -4.54 -1.68 3.48
CA ALA A 24 -4.98 -2.14 4.78
C ALA A 24 -5.99 -3.28 4.66
N LEU A 25 -5.74 -4.39 5.35
CA LEU A 25 -6.66 -5.49 5.53
C LEU A 25 -7.23 -5.44 6.94
N VAL A 26 -8.50 -5.09 7.05
CA VAL A 26 -9.19 -4.96 8.34
C VAL A 26 -10.23 -6.06 8.48
N PRO A 27 -10.23 -6.87 9.55
CA PRO A 27 -11.29 -7.84 9.77
C PRO A 27 -12.69 -7.21 9.61
N ALA A 28 -13.50 -7.76 8.71
CA ALA A 28 -14.80 -7.16 8.35
C ALA A 28 -15.79 -7.12 9.53
N GLN A 29 -15.54 -7.94 10.55
CA GLN A 29 -16.37 -8.04 11.76
C GLN A 29 -16.01 -7.01 12.84
N LEU A 30 -14.93 -6.22 12.66
CA LEU A 30 -14.59 -5.17 13.61
C LEU A 30 -15.45 -3.93 13.36
N ALA A 31 -16.00 -3.33 14.42
CA ALA A 31 -16.72 -2.07 14.29
C ALA A 31 -15.77 -0.92 13.88
N ASP A 32 -14.57 -0.91 14.45
CA ASP A 32 -13.51 0.01 14.08
C ASP A 32 -12.77 -0.50 12.84
N GLN A 33 -13.00 0.18 11.71
CA GLN A 33 -12.32 -0.10 10.44
C GLN A 33 -11.06 0.76 10.24
N GLY A 34 -10.50 1.35 11.31
CA GLY A 34 -9.32 2.22 11.30
C GLY A 34 -8.00 1.54 11.70
N LYS A 35 -8.05 0.24 12.02
CA LYS A 35 -6.91 -0.57 12.46
C LYS A 35 -6.93 -1.94 11.82
N GLY A 36 -5.80 -2.39 11.29
CA GLY A 36 -5.71 -3.70 10.64
C GLY A 36 -4.29 -4.10 10.31
N ARG A 37 -4.15 -5.10 9.44
CA ARG A 37 -2.89 -5.40 8.78
C ARG A 37 -2.61 -4.32 7.75
N PHE A 38 -1.37 -3.85 7.66
CA PHE A 38 -1.00 -2.76 6.77
C PHE A 38 0.26 -3.15 5.98
N TYR A 39 0.19 -2.97 4.67
CA TYR A 39 1.24 -3.32 3.72
C TYR A 39 1.55 -2.09 2.89
N HIS A 40 2.82 -1.74 2.80
CA HIS A 40 3.26 -0.57 2.03
C HIS A 40 4.70 -0.72 1.61
N VAL A 41 5.13 0.18 0.73
CA VAL A 41 6.54 0.39 0.41
C VAL A 41 6.99 1.70 1.05
N LYS A 42 8.21 1.72 1.58
CA LYS A 42 8.82 2.89 2.23
C LYS A 42 10.19 3.20 1.63
N GLY A 43 10.64 4.45 1.74
CA GLY A 43 11.95 4.87 1.24
C GLY A 43 11.84 5.84 0.06
N ASN A 44 12.93 5.98 -0.69
CA ASN A 44 13.02 6.89 -1.82
C ASN A 44 13.14 6.08 -3.11
N VAL A 45 12.29 6.35 -4.10
CA VAL A 45 12.27 5.63 -5.39
C VAL A 45 13.66 5.59 -6.05
N GLY A 46 14.39 6.70 -6.02
CA GLY A 46 15.74 6.79 -6.61
C GLY A 46 16.78 5.89 -5.94
N MET A 47 16.63 5.63 -4.64
CA MET A 47 17.52 4.77 -3.86
C MET A 47 17.00 3.34 -3.71
N GLY A 48 15.79 3.07 -4.23
CA GLY A 48 15.03 1.86 -3.96
C GLY A 48 14.14 2.00 -2.73
N MET A 49 12.91 1.51 -2.89
CA MET A 49 11.97 1.38 -1.79
C MET A 49 12.03 -0.03 -1.18
N ASP A 50 11.62 -0.15 0.07
CA ASP A 50 11.52 -1.41 0.80
C ASP A 50 10.06 -1.75 1.08
N TYR A 51 9.69 -3.01 0.85
CA TYR A 51 8.42 -3.54 1.32
C TYR A 51 8.41 -3.66 2.86
N GLU A 52 7.31 -3.26 3.48
CA GLU A 52 7.08 -3.46 4.90
C GLU A 52 5.64 -3.94 5.17
N ALA A 53 5.52 -4.97 6.00
CA ALA A 53 4.26 -5.50 6.48
C ALA A 53 4.13 -5.26 7.99
N ARG A 54 3.01 -4.67 8.40
CA ARG A 54 2.66 -4.44 9.81
C ARG A 54 1.41 -5.26 10.14
N PRO A 55 1.51 -6.34 10.94
CA PRO A 55 0.36 -7.21 11.21
C PRO A 55 -0.74 -6.54 12.04
N ALA A 56 -0.42 -5.45 12.74
CA ALA A 56 -1.38 -4.63 13.46
C ALA A 56 -0.93 -3.17 13.45
N TYR A 57 -1.63 -2.33 12.70
CA TYR A 57 -1.36 -0.89 12.57
C TYR A 57 -2.66 -0.09 12.70
N ASN A 58 -2.64 0.93 13.57
CA ASN A 58 -3.73 1.90 13.69
C ASN A 58 -3.48 3.07 12.73
N PHE A 59 -3.83 2.88 11.46
CA PHE A 59 -3.61 3.91 10.45
C PHE A 59 -4.49 5.14 10.69
N SER A 60 -5.74 4.97 11.13
CA SER A 60 -6.65 6.09 11.41
C SER A 60 -6.18 7.00 12.56
N GLY A 61 -5.38 6.47 13.48
CA GLY A 61 -4.76 7.24 14.55
C GLY A 61 -3.48 7.99 14.15
N SER A 62 -2.97 7.80 12.93
CA SER A 62 -1.81 8.54 12.44
C SER A 62 -2.18 9.99 12.16
N LYS A 63 -1.32 10.94 12.58
CA LYS A 63 -1.51 12.37 12.28
C LYS A 63 -1.47 12.69 10.78
N SER A 64 -0.77 11.86 10.01
CA SER A 64 -0.68 11.99 8.56
C SER A 64 -1.80 11.27 7.82
N PHE A 65 -2.68 10.53 8.51
CA PHE A 65 -3.77 9.83 7.83
C PHE A 65 -4.72 10.84 7.19
N ASP A 66 -4.95 10.68 5.90
CA ASP A 66 -5.85 11.53 5.13
C ASP A 66 -7.19 10.81 4.94
N ARG A 67 -7.17 9.68 4.20
CA ARG A 67 -8.38 8.94 3.86
C ARG A 67 -8.12 7.45 3.62
N LYS A 68 -9.22 6.70 3.51
CA LYS A 68 -9.22 5.31 3.08
C LYS A 68 -10.34 5.07 2.07
N GLU A 69 -10.11 4.16 1.14
CA GLU A 69 -11.05 3.79 0.08
C GLU A 69 -11.27 2.29 0.15
N TYR A 70 -12.52 1.88 0.34
CA TYR A 70 -12.89 0.46 0.30
C TYR A 70 -12.83 -0.04 -1.14
N LEU A 71 -12.26 -1.23 -1.32
CA LEU A 71 -12.14 -1.84 -2.65
C LEU A 71 -12.97 -3.12 -2.75
N PHE A 72 -12.61 -4.14 -1.96
CA PHE A 72 -13.28 -5.44 -1.96
C PHE A 72 -13.07 -6.16 -0.63
N GLN A 73 -13.67 -7.34 -0.51
CA GLN A 73 -13.54 -8.19 0.67
C GLN A 73 -12.76 -9.45 0.32
N LEU A 74 -11.71 -9.73 1.09
CA LEU A 74 -10.86 -10.90 0.94
C LEU A 74 -11.27 -11.99 1.97
N PRO A 75 -11.65 -13.21 1.54
CA PRO A 75 -11.82 -14.35 2.42
C PRO A 75 -10.58 -14.60 3.29
N LYS A 76 -10.78 -14.92 4.58
CA LYS A 76 -9.65 -15.19 5.49
C LYS A 76 -8.74 -16.33 4.99
N SER A 77 -9.30 -17.30 4.27
CA SER A 77 -8.54 -18.42 3.66
C SER A 77 -7.49 -17.96 2.66
N GLN A 78 -7.69 -16.81 2.01
CA GLN A 78 -6.78 -16.26 1.00
C GLN A 78 -5.76 -15.26 1.57
N LEU A 79 -5.77 -15.01 2.89
CA LEU A 79 -4.85 -14.07 3.52
C LEU A 79 -3.37 -14.43 3.23
N SER A 80 -3.01 -15.70 3.33
CA SER A 80 -1.63 -16.14 3.10
C SER A 80 -1.20 -15.92 1.64
N GLU A 81 -2.13 -16.06 0.70
CA GLU A 81 -1.86 -15.87 -0.72
C GLU A 81 -1.74 -14.39 -1.06
N PHE A 82 -2.62 -13.55 -0.48
CA PHE A 82 -2.48 -12.10 -0.52
C PHE A 82 -1.13 -11.63 0.03
N GLU A 83 -0.72 -12.13 1.21
CA GLU A 83 0.57 -11.77 1.82
C GLU A 83 1.75 -12.22 0.95
N SER A 84 1.63 -13.36 0.27
CA SER A 84 2.62 -13.84 -0.69
C SER A 84 2.72 -12.91 -1.91
N ILE A 85 1.59 -12.52 -2.51
CA ILE A 85 1.53 -11.54 -3.61
C ILE A 85 2.20 -10.23 -3.19
N ALA A 86 1.76 -9.64 -2.07
CA ALA A 86 2.29 -8.36 -1.60
C ALA A 86 3.82 -8.41 -1.37
N SER A 87 4.32 -9.49 -0.77
CA SER A 87 5.76 -9.63 -0.51
C SER A 87 6.61 -9.93 -1.76
N ALA A 88 6.00 -10.53 -2.80
CA ALA A 88 6.68 -10.85 -4.05
C ALA A 88 6.67 -9.68 -5.05
N SER A 89 5.71 -8.75 -4.94
CA SER A 89 5.64 -7.55 -5.77
C SER A 89 6.86 -6.66 -5.56
N LYS A 90 7.55 -6.34 -6.66
CA LYS A 90 8.81 -5.60 -6.63
C LYS A 90 8.58 -4.16 -6.14
N PRO A 91 9.23 -3.72 -5.06
CA PRO A 91 9.14 -2.33 -4.64
C PRO A 91 9.64 -1.36 -5.72
N PRO A 92 9.07 -0.14 -5.81
CA PRO A 92 9.50 0.85 -6.80
C PRO A 92 10.98 1.21 -6.68
N HIS A 93 11.66 1.28 -7.82
CA HIS A 93 13.04 1.73 -7.92
C HIS A 93 13.31 2.33 -9.29
N ASP A 94 13.80 3.57 -9.33
CA ASP A 94 14.20 4.26 -10.56
C ASP A 94 15.26 5.34 -10.28
N GLU A 95 16.52 5.02 -10.56
CA GLU A 95 17.67 5.91 -10.34
C GLU A 95 17.57 7.24 -11.12
N ARG A 96 16.78 7.30 -12.21
CA ARG A 96 16.58 8.52 -13.00
C ARG A 96 16.00 9.66 -12.15
N VAL A 97 15.25 9.33 -11.11
CA VAL A 97 14.68 10.29 -10.15
C VAL A 97 15.76 11.08 -9.41
N LEU A 98 16.98 10.54 -9.27
CA LEU A 98 18.11 11.23 -8.63
C LEU A 98 18.85 12.19 -9.58
N LEU A 99 18.78 11.92 -10.88
CA LEU A 99 19.56 12.63 -11.91
C LEU A 99 18.74 13.72 -12.60
N GLU A 100 17.42 13.53 -12.70
CA GLU A 100 16.52 14.44 -13.38
C GLU A 100 16.15 15.62 -12.48
N ARG A 101 16.25 16.84 -13.01
CA ARG A 101 15.91 18.07 -12.27
C ARG A 101 14.40 18.16 -12.03
N ASN A 102 13.62 17.60 -12.94
CA ASN A 102 12.17 17.47 -12.81
C ASN A 102 11.71 16.01 -12.96
N PRO A 103 11.79 15.18 -11.90
CA PRO A 103 11.43 13.76 -11.98
C PRO A 103 9.99 13.50 -12.46
N ALA A 104 9.08 14.47 -12.27
CA ALA A 104 7.70 14.37 -12.73
C ALA A 104 7.55 14.42 -14.26
N SER A 105 8.58 14.82 -15.01
CA SER A 105 8.56 14.81 -16.49
C SER A 105 9.24 13.58 -17.11
N LEU A 106 9.61 12.57 -16.31
CA LEU A 106 10.14 11.32 -16.84
C LEU A 106 9.10 10.61 -17.73
N ASP A 107 9.57 10.08 -18.86
CA ASP A 107 8.76 9.26 -19.78
C ASP A 107 9.45 7.90 -20.01
N PRO A 108 8.84 6.77 -19.60
CA PRO A 108 7.63 6.71 -18.78
C PRO A 108 7.87 7.26 -17.36
N PRO A 109 6.80 7.69 -16.65
CA PRO A 109 6.89 8.14 -15.26
C PRO A 109 7.58 7.10 -14.37
N ALA A 110 8.35 7.58 -13.39
CA ALA A 110 8.95 6.69 -12.41
C ALA A 110 7.86 5.98 -11.60
N PRO A 111 7.98 4.66 -11.34
CA PRO A 111 7.05 3.95 -10.49
C PRO A 111 7.06 4.51 -9.07
N ASP A 112 5.91 4.53 -8.42
CA ASP A 112 5.71 5.08 -7.08
C ASP A 112 4.94 4.12 -6.17
N CYS A 113 4.63 4.57 -4.95
CA CYS A 113 3.83 3.79 -4.00
C CYS A 113 2.49 3.36 -4.60
N THR A 114 1.85 4.24 -5.38
CA THR A 114 0.56 4.00 -6.00
C THR A 114 0.64 2.85 -7.00
N THR A 115 1.69 2.84 -7.83
CA THR A 115 1.96 1.80 -8.82
C THR A 115 2.09 0.43 -8.16
N TRP A 116 2.88 0.32 -7.08
CA TRP A 116 3.00 -0.93 -6.33
C TRP A 116 1.67 -1.38 -5.72
N VAL A 117 0.89 -0.43 -5.17
CA VAL A 117 -0.44 -0.73 -4.61
C VAL A 117 -1.40 -1.20 -5.71
N ASP A 118 -1.41 -0.57 -6.88
CA ASP A 118 -2.23 -0.97 -8.03
C ASP A 118 -1.92 -2.41 -8.47
N GLU A 119 -0.64 -2.74 -8.66
CA GLU A 119 -0.19 -4.08 -9.07
C GLU A 119 -0.59 -5.17 -8.06
N VAL A 120 -0.37 -4.92 -6.76
CA VAL A 120 -0.76 -5.88 -5.71
C VAL A 120 -2.28 -6.07 -5.69
N LEU A 121 -3.05 -4.99 -5.82
CA LEU A 121 -4.51 -5.06 -5.78
C LEU A 121 -5.09 -5.73 -7.03
N GLU A 122 -4.49 -5.51 -8.21
CA GLU A 122 -4.90 -6.17 -9.45
C GLU A 122 -4.74 -7.69 -9.36
N LEU A 123 -3.60 -8.15 -8.81
CA LEU A 123 -3.36 -9.57 -8.57
C LEU A 123 -4.28 -10.13 -7.48
N ALA A 124 -4.44 -9.40 -6.38
CA ALA A 124 -5.27 -9.82 -5.24
C ALA A 124 -6.77 -9.93 -5.57
N GLN A 125 -7.29 -9.13 -6.50
CA GLN A 125 -8.69 -9.20 -6.95
C GLN A 125 -9.01 -10.47 -7.74
N ARG A 126 -7.99 -11.23 -8.16
CA ARG A 126 -8.15 -12.49 -8.89
C ARG A 126 -8.16 -13.72 -7.97
N LEU A 127 -8.02 -13.52 -6.66
CA LEU A 127 -8.18 -14.54 -5.62
C LEU A 127 -9.67 -14.79 -5.37
#